data_AF-A0A9D7RWG5-F1
#
_entry.id   AF-A0A9D7RWG5-F1
#
_cell.length_a   1.000
_cell.length_b   1.000
_cell.length_c   1.000
_cell.angle_alpha   90.00
_cell.angle_beta   90.00
_cell.angle_gamma   90.00
#
_symmetry.space_group_name_H-M   'P 1'
#
loop_
_entity.id
_entity.type
_entity.pdbx_description
1 polymer ?
#
loop_
_entity_poly.entity_id
_entity_poly.type
_entity_poly.pdbx_seq_one_letter_code
_entity_poly.pdbx_strand_id
1 'polypeptide(L)'
;MTPTDKGEKILVIKLGALGDFIQALGPMAAIRRTHPRARITLLTTKPFEEFARRCSYFDEIWKDEKPSALNLPGWLSLRKKLRGGHFKRVYDLQNNDRTSLYLKLFGKKSTDRNGSARPAAPRTATPPPTARRATPSTDIFKPSLWPASTISPSTISHGSRKT
;
A
#
# COMPACT_ATOMS: atom_id res chain seq x y z
N MET A 1 9.38 19.94 7.13
CA MET A 1 8.78 18.91 8.00
C MET A 1 9.91 18.00 8.45
N THR A 2 10.35 18.10 9.70
CA THR A 2 11.39 17.20 10.23
C THR A 2 10.80 15.80 10.30
N PRO A 3 11.43 14.77 9.69
CA PRO A 3 10.96 13.40 9.87
C PRO A 3 11.22 13.01 11.33
N THR A 4 10.19 13.09 12.17
CA THR A 4 10.20 12.70 13.59
C THR A 4 10.22 11.19 13.78
N ASP A 5 10.27 10.43 12.69
CA ASP A 5 10.21 8.97 12.64
C ASP A 5 11.57 8.30 12.94
N LYS A 6 12.64 9.08 13.07
CA LYS A 6 13.98 8.57 13.40
C LYS A 6 13.94 7.84 14.75
N GLY A 7 14.26 6.56 14.74
CA GLY A 7 14.27 5.70 15.93
C GLY A 7 12.91 5.06 16.26
N GLU A 8 11.85 5.35 15.49
CA GLU A 8 10.58 4.64 15.63
C GLU A 8 10.72 3.18 15.17
N LYS A 9 10.09 2.27 15.92
CA LYS A 9 9.89 0.88 15.51
C LYS A 9 8.46 0.69 15.05
N ILE A 10 8.28 0.25 13.81
CA ILE A 10 6.98 0.05 13.18
C ILE A 10 6.82 -1.42 12.83
N LEU A 11 5.66 -1.98 13.15
CA LEU A 11 5.27 -3.32 12.70
C LEU A 11 4.23 -3.20 11.58
N VAL A 12 4.42 -3.96 10.51
CA VAL A 12 3.42 -4.22 9.48
C VAL A 12 2.99 -5.68 9.58
N ILE A 13 1.70 -5.98 9.58
CA ILE A 13 1.18 -7.35 9.65
C ILE A 13 0.53 -7.69 8.30
N LYS A 14 1.02 -8.75 7.64
CA LYS A 14 0.40 -9.31 6.42
C LYS A 14 0.57 -10.82 6.36
N LEU A 15 -0.54 -11.56 6.50
CA LEU A 15 -0.56 -13.03 6.66
C LEU A 15 -1.36 -13.77 5.57
N GLY A 16 -1.87 -13.03 4.57
CA GLY A 16 -2.79 -13.51 3.54
C GLY A 16 -2.16 -14.37 2.46
N ALA A 17 -2.98 -14.77 1.49
CA ALA A 17 -2.54 -15.51 0.30
C ALA A 17 -1.75 -14.61 -0.66
N LEU A 18 -1.15 -15.20 -1.71
CA LEU A 18 -0.28 -14.49 -2.65
C LEU A 18 -0.96 -13.25 -3.26
N GLY A 19 -2.18 -13.39 -3.80
CA GLY A 19 -2.88 -12.26 -4.44
C GLY A 19 -3.10 -11.08 -3.49
N ASP A 20 -3.52 -11.37 -2.27
CA ASP A 20 -3.72 -10.38 -1.21
C ASP A 20 -2.40 -9.75 -0.73
N PHE A 21 -1.31 -10.53 -0.70
CA PHE A 21 0.03 -10.02 -0.42
C PHE A 21 0.51 -9.04 -1.50
N ILE A 22 0.34 -9.38 -2.78
CA ILE A 22 0.71 -8.53 -3.92
C ILE A 22 -0.08 -7.21 -3.91
N GLN A 23 -1.39 -7.27 -3.66
CA GLN A 23 -2.22 -6.07 -3.53
C GLN A 23 -1.75 -5.14 -2.38
N ALA A 24 -1.21 -5.71 -1.30
CA ALA A 24 -0.69 -4.95 -0.18
C ALA A 24 0.68 -4.27 -0.44
N LEU A 25 1.36 -4.55 -1.56
CA LEU A 25 2.66 -3.93 -1.87
C LEU A 25 2.57 -2.41 -2.03
N GLY A 26 1.48 -1.91 -2.62
CA GLY A 26 1.24 -0.46 -2.73
C GLY A 26 1.18 0.23 -1.36
N PRO A 27 0.30 -0.21 -0.45
CA PRO A 27 0.29 0.24 0.94
C PRO A 27 1.64 0.09 1.67
N MET A 28 2.37 -1.02 1.49
CA MET A 28 3.69 -1.22 2.10
C MET A 28 4.71 -0.19 1.63
N ALA A 29 4.75 0.10 0.32
CA ALA A 29 5.61 1.13 -0.26
C ALA A 29 5.25 2.53 0.28
N ALA A 30 3.95 2.82 0.43
CA ALA A 30 3.49 4.08 1.00
C ALA A 30 3.90 4.24 2.48
N ILE A 31 3.83 3.16 3.28
CA ILE A 31 4.30 3.15 4.67
C ILE A 31 5.80 3.46 4.72
N ARG A 32 6.64 2.80 3.90
CA ARG A 32 8.08 3.10 3.84
C ARG A 32 8.35 4.55 3.45
N ARG A 33 7.66 5.09 2.44
CA ARG A 33 7.82 6.49 2.03
C ARG A 33 7.41 7.48 3.13
N THR A 34 6.41 7.12 3.93
CA THR A 34 5.94 7.94 5.05
C THR A 34 6.91 7.91 6.23
N HIS A 35 7.59 6.78 6.44
CA HIS A 35 8.54 6.55 7.53
C HIS A 35 9.93 6.17 7.00
N PRO A 36 10.61 7.08 6.29
CA PRO A 36 11.87 6.77 5.63
C PRO A 36 13.01 6.45 6.61
N ARG A 37 12.91 6.86 7.88
CA ARG A 37 13.94 6.68 8.92
C ARG A 37 13.51 5.76 10.06
N ALA A 38 12.29 5.23 10.02
CA ALA A 38 11.84 4.23 10.97
C ALA A 38 12.40 2.84 10.63
N ARG A 39 12.55 2.02 11.67
CA ARG A 39 12.82 0.59 11.53
C ARG A 39 11.49 -0.14 11.36
N ILE A 40 11.24 -0.67 10.17
CA ILE A 40 9.99 -1.31 9.78
C ILE A 40 10.19 -2.82 9.74
N THR A 41 9.46 -3.52 10.60
CA THR A 41 9.40 -4.98 10.64
C THR A 41 8.12 -5.45 9.97
N LEU A 42 8.20 -6.43 9.07
CA LEU A 42 7.05 -7.16 8.55
C LEU A 42 6.82 -8.45 9.32
N LEU A 43 5.63 -8.67 9.86
CA LEU A 43 5.16 -9.98 10.31
C LEU A 43 4.42 -10.67 9.16
N THR A 44 5.00 -11.75 8.62
CA THR A 44 4.42 -12.52 7.51
C THR A 44 4.61 -14.03 7.67
N THR A 45 4.12 -14.81 6.72
CA THR A 45 4.24 -16.28 6.72
C THR A 45 5.43 -16.74 5.88
N LYS A 46 5.91 -17.96 6.14
CA LYS A 46 7.12 -18.54 5.51
C LYS A 46 7.21 -18.34 3.99
N PRO A 47 6.14 -18.55 3.18
CA PRO A 47 6.23 -18.42 1.72
C PRO A 47 6.59 -17.01 1.23
N PHE A 48 6.33 -15.97 2.01
CA PHE A 48 6.55 -14.58 1.60
C PHE A 48 7.81 -13.96 2.17
N GLU A 49 8.56 -14.67 3.02
CA GLU A 49 9.71 -14.09 3.68
C GLU A 49 10.80 -13.64 2.70
N GLU A 50 11.18 -14.51 1.77
CA GLU A 50 12.21 -14.20 0.79
C GLU A 50 11.76 -13.10 -0.17
N PHE A 51 10.52 -13.19 -0.63
CA PHE A 51 9.93 -12.15 -1.48
C PHE A 51 9.90 -10.79 -0.77
N ALA A 52 9.50 -10.75 0.50
CA ALA A 52 9.47 -9.53 1.28
C ALA A 52 10.87 -8.97 1.56
N ARG A 53 11.90 -9.82 1.73
CA ARG A 53 13.30 -9.37 1.84
C ARG A 53 13.82 -8.70 0.56
N ARG A 54 13.35 -9.15 -0.61
CA ARG A 54 13.67 -8.52 -1.89
C ARG A 54 12.93 -7.20 -2.10
N CYS A 55 11.81 -7.00 -1.40
CA CYS A 55 11.12 -5.71 -1.35
C CYS A 55 11.89 -4.76 -0.40
N SER A 56 12.45 -3.66 -0.90
CA SER A 56 13.20 -2.67 -0.10
C SER A 56 12.32 -1.83 0.86
N TYR A 57 11.21 -2.39 1.34
CA TYR A 57 10.26 -1.72 2.22
C TYR A 57 10.54 -1.99 3.70
N PHE A 58 11.20 -3.10 4.04
CA PHE A 58 11.34 -3.58 5.41
C PHE A 58 12.80 -3.73 5.81
N ASP A 59 13.11 -3.39 7.05
CA ASP A 59 14.42 -3.62 7.65
C ASP A 59 14.51 -5.02 8.25
N GLU A 60 13.37 -5.58 8.67
CA GLU A 60 13.27 -6.91 9.25
C GLU A 60 12.04 -7.64 8.79
N ILE A 61 12.17 -8.97 8.65
CA ILE A 61 11.04 -9.87 8.42
C ILE A 61 10.94 -10.84 9.58
N TRP A 62 9.80 -10.84 10.25
CA TRP A 62 9.43 -11.78 11.28
C TRP A 62 8.49 -12.83 10.70
N LYS A 63 8.84 -14.10 10.86
CA LYS A 63 7.93 -15.21 10.59
C LYS A 63 6.84 -15.31 11.66
N ASP A 64 5.61 -15.43 11.22
CA ASP A 64 4.46 -15.85 12.02
C ASP A 64 4.34 -17.38 11.94
N GLU A 65 4.38 -18.05 13.11
CA GLU A 65 4.21 -19.51 13.20
C GLU A 65 2.73 -19.93 13.18
N LYS A 66 1.82 -18.97 13.04
CA LYS A 66 0.36 -19.16 13.02
C LYS A 66 -0.13 -20.15 14.10
N PRO A 67 0.04 -19.85 15.41
CA PRO A 67 -0.46 -20.73 16.46
C PRO A 67 -1.95 -21.05 16.26
N SER A 68 -2.31 -22.32 16.44
CA SER A 68 -3.72 -22.75 16.46
C SER A 68 -4.43 -22.18 17.70
N ALA A 69 -5.75 -22.12 17.70
CA ALA A 69 -6.53 -21.53 18.79
C ALA A 69 -6.22 -22.18 20.16
N LEU A 70 -5.96 -23.48 20.18
CA LEU A 70 -5.66 -24.25 21.39
C LEU A 70 -4.17 -24.22 21.81
N ASN A 71 -3.28 -23.68 20.98
CA ASN A 71 -1.84 -23.65 21.27
C ASN A 71 -1.47 -22.49 22.21
N LEU A 72 -1.80 -22.62 23.49
CA LEU A 72 -1.49 -21.61 24.51
C LEU A 72 0.01 -21.23 24.57
N PRO A 73 0.98 -22.18 24.54
CA PRO A 73 2.40 -21.84 24.51
C PRO A 73 2.81 -21.02 23.29
N GLY A 74 2.22 -21.32 22.12
CA GLY A 74 2.43 -20.58 20.88
C GLY A 74 1.90 -19.14 20.98
N TRP A 75 0.72 -18.95 21.57
CA TRP A 75 0.16 -17.61 21.82
C TRP A 75 0.98 -16.80 22.82
N LEU A 76 1.50 -17.43 23.89
CA LEU A 76 2.38 -16.78 24.86
C LEU A 76 3.71 -16.37 24.22
N SER A 77 4.30 -17.25 23.40
CA SER A 77 5.51 -16.97 22.64
C SER A 77 5.31 -15.78 21.69
N LEU A 78 4.20 -15.77 20.94
CA LEU A 78 3.84 -14.66 20.07
C LEU A 78 3.66 -13.36 20.86
N ARG A 79 2.93 -13.39 21.97
CA ARG A 79 2.75 -12.23 22.85
C ARG A 79 4.07 -11.67 23.35
N LYS A 80 4.98 -12.53 23.81
CA LYS A 80 6.32 -12.13 24.27
C LYS A 80 7.11 -11.47 23.14
N LYS A 81 7.10 -12.06 21.94
CA LYS A 81 7.76 -11.53 20.74
C LYS A 81 7.21 -10.15 20.35
N LEU A 82 5.90 -10.00 20.24
CA LEU A 82 5.25 -8.74 19.88
C LEU A 82 5.53 -7.63 20.90
N ARG A 83 5.42 -7.94 22.20
CA ARG A 83 5.70 -6.94 23.27
C ARG A 83 7.17 -6.58 23.37
N GLY A 84 8.08 -7.53 23.17
CA GLY A 84 9.53 -7.29 23.15
C GLY A 84 10.02 -6.50 21.94
N GLY A 85 9.20 -6.36 20.89
CA GLY A 85 9.52 -5.52 19.74
C GLY A 85 9.51 -4.02 20.05
N HIS A 86 8.80 -3.59 21.11
CA HIS A 86 8.65 -2.17 21.49
C HIS A 86 8.18 -1.28 20.33
N PHE A 87 7.24 -1.80 19.52
CA PHE A 87 6.71 -1.06 18.39
C PHE A 87 5.90 0.15 18.84
N LYS A 88 6.27 1.32 18.32
CA LYS A 88 5.53 2.57 18.51
C LYS A 88 4.22 2.55 17.72
N ARG A 89 4.24 1.93 16.53
CA ARG A 89 3.09 1.84 15.63
C ARG A 89 2.94 0.46 15.01
N VAL A 90 1.68 0.04 14.78
CA VAL A 90 1.34 -1.20 14.08
C VAL A 90 0.35 -0.90 12.95
N TYR A 91 0.69 -1.33 11.74
CA TYR A 91 -0.18 -1.36 10.56
C TYR A 91 -0.67 -2.77 10.32
N ASP A 92 -1.98 -3.00 10.46
CA ASP A 92 -2.61 -4.27 10.07
C ASP A 92 -3.11 -4.17 8.62
N LEU A 93 -2.39 -4.78 7.69
CA LEU A 93 -2.76 -4.85 6.27
C LEU A 93 -3.52 -6.14 5.94
N GLN A 94 -3.83 -6.96 6.96
CA GLN A 94 -4.65 -8.17 6.83
C GLN A 94 -6.13 -7.88 7.13
N ASN A 95 -6.37 -7.06 8.16
CA ASN A 95 -7.69 -6.62 8.61
C ASN A 95 -8.70 -7.77 8.81
N ASN A 96 -8.31 -8.79 9.58
CA ASN A 96 -9.19 -9.93 9.90
C ASN A 96 -9.20 -10.27 11.39
N ASP A 97 -10.04 -11.24 11.77
CA ASP A 97 -10.22 -11.62 13.18
C ASP A 97 -8.92 -12.11 13.82
N ARG A 98 -8.10 -12.85 13.06
CA ARG A 98 -6.83 -13.37 13.56
C ARG A 98 -5.88 -12.24 13.93
N THR A 99 -5.71 -11.26 13.05
CA THR A 99 -4.83 -10.12 13.32
C THR A 99 -5.41 -9.18 14.36
N SER A 100 -6.73 -9.08 14.46
CA SER A 100 -7.41 -8.41 15.58
C SER A 100 -7.05 -9.03 16.93
N LEU A 101 -6.93 -10.36 17.03
CA LEU A 101 -6.42 -11.02 18.24
C LEU A 101 -4.95 -10.68 18.51
N TYR A 102 -4.12 -10.60 17.47
CA TYR A 102 -2.70 -10.24 17.62
C TYR A 102 -2.55 -8.82 18.18
N LEU A 103 -3.37 -7.88 17.72
CA LEU A 103 -3.39 -6.51 18.22
C LEU A 103 -3.74 -6.43 19.72
N LYS A 104 -4.61 -7.31 20.22
CA LYS A 104 -4.93 -7.41 21.66
C LYS A 104 -3.74 -7.89 22.50
N LEU A 105 -2.76 -8.60 21.92
CA LEU A 105 -1.59 -9.12 22.64
C LEU A 105 -0.62 -8.03 23.10
N PHE A 106 -0.63 -6.85 22.46
CA PHE A 106 0.19 -5.71 22.84
C PHE A 106 -0.21 -5.08 24.18
N GLY A 107 -1.43 -5.33 24.67
CA GLY A 107 -1.95 -4.77 25.92
C GLY A 107 -2.42 -3.31 25.81
N LYS A 108 -2.66 -2.65 26.94
CA LYS A 108 -3.34 -1.34 27.00
C LYS A 108 -2.43 -0.12 26.74
N LYS A 109 -1.10 -0.30 26.63
CA LYS A 109 -0.14 0.81 26.50
C LYS A 109 0.18 1.18 25.04
N SER A 110 0.02 2.47 24.75
CA SER A 110 0.64 3.42 23.79
C SER A 110 1.08 3.02 22.36
N THR A 111 0.87 1.80 21.89
CA THR A 111 1.12 1.51 20.47
C THR A 111 -0.01 2.13 19.65
N ASP A 112 0.34 3.05 18.76
CA ASP A 112 -0.58 3.59 17.77
C ASP A 112 -0.99 2.45 16.82
N ARG A 113 -2.28 2.08 16.85
CA ARG A 113 -2.84 0.96 16.10
C ARG A 113 -3.80 1.53 15.07
N ASN A 114 -3.55 1.18 13.82
CA ASN A 114 -4.14 1.79 12.63
C ASN A 114 -3.67 3.23 12.43
N GLY A 115 -2.68 3.39 11.56
CA GLY A 115 -2.29 4.68 11.01
C GLY A 115 -3.36 5.29 10.11
N SER A 116 -4.56 5.54 10.64
CA SER A 116 -5.20 6.81 10.37
C SER A 116 -4.19 7.86 10.83
N ALA A 117 -3.30 8.26 9.92
CA ALA A 117 -2.77 9.60 9.97
C ALA A 117 -3.99 10.46 10.28
N ARG A 118 -4.01 11.11 11.45
CA ARG A 118 -4.96 12.19 11.68
C ARG A 118 -4.90 13.01 10.39
N PRO A 119 -5.97 13.11 9.59
CA PRO A 119 -5.86 13.73 8.28
C PRO A 119 -5.25 15.10 8.56
N ALA A 120 -4.07 15.35 7.99
CA ALA A 120 -3.53 16.69 8.03
C ALA A 120 -4.65 17.54 7.42
N ALA A 121 -5.21 18.46 8.21
CA ALA A 121 -6.30 19.31 7.76
C ALA A 121 -5.93 19.85 6.37
N PRO A 122 -6.85 19.86 5.39
CA PRO A 122 -6.55 20.43 4.10
C PRO A 122 -6.06 21.86 4.34
N ARG A 123 -4.79 22.14 4.04
CA ARG A 123 -4.29 23.52 3.99
C ARG A 123 -4.79 24.11 2.68
N THR A 124 -6.09 24.37 2.58
CA THR A 124 -6.59 25.39 1.65
C THR A 124 -6.30 26.73 2.28
N ALA A 125 -5.04 27.15 2.23
CA ALA A 125 -4.75 28.56 2.16
C ALA A 125 -5.14 28.98 0.74
N THR A 126 -6.42 29.31 0.55
CA THR A 126 -6.86 30.03 -0.64
C THR A 126 -6.10 31.36 -0.63
N PRO A 127 -5.22 31.65 -1.61
CA PRO A 127 -4.73 33.01 -1.73
C PRO A 127 -5.92 33.92 -2.04
N PRO A 128 -6.01 35.14 -1.47
CA PRO A 128 -7.06 36.07 -1.85
C PRO A 128 -6.96 36.33 -3.36
N PRO A 129 -8.09 36.37 -4.10
CA PRO A 129 -8.07 36.66 -5.52
C PRO A 129 -7.48 38.06 -5.74
N THR A 130 -6.27 38.09 -6.28
CA THR A 130 -5.69 39.32 -6.82
C THR A 130 -6.46 39.64 -8.09
N ALA A 131 -7.13 40.79 -8.08
CA ALA A 131 -7.87 41.32 -9.21
C ALA A 131 -7.00 41.39 -10.46
N ARG A 132 -7.22 40.47 -11.41
CA ARG A 132 -6.76 40.63 -12.79
C ARG A 132 -7.89 41.21 -13.61
N ARG A 133 -7.64 42.45 -14.04
CA ARG A 133 -8.42 43.27 -14.96
C ARG A 133 -8.74 42.49 -16.24
N ALA A 134 -10.01 42.42 -16.60
CA ALA A 134 -10.47 41.86 -17.87
C ALA A 134 -10.07 42.78 -19.04
N THR A 135 -9.65 42.17 -20.14
CA THR A 135 -9.80 42.72 -21.49
C THR A 135 -10.50 41.66 -22.34
N PRO A 136 -11.51 41.99 -23.16
CA PRO A 136 -12.15 41.03 -24.03
C PRO A 136 -11.36 40.96 -25.34
N SER A 137 -11.01 39.75 -25.78
CA SER A 137 -10.65 39.48 -27.17
C SER A 137 -11.50 38.33 -27.67
N THR A 138 -12.17 38.62 -28.77
CA THR A 138 -13.14 37.85 -29.54
C THR A 138 -12.54 36.59 -30.19
N ASP A 139 -13.44 35.61 -30.37
CA ASP A 139 -13.52 34.57 -31.41
C ASP A 139 -12.23 33.99 -31.99
N ILE A 140 -12.01 32.67 -31.83
CA ILE A 140 -11.82 31.69 -32.93
C ILE A 140 -12.10 30.26 -32.38
N PHE A 141 -13.21 29.62 -32.76
CA PHE A 141 -13.32 28.15 -32.76
C PHE A 141 -13.98 27.69 -34.07
N LYS A 142 -13.23 26.99 -34.92
CA LYS A 142 -13.71 26.23 -36.07
C LYS A 142 -13.54 24.74 -35.76
N PRO A 143 -14.59 23.90 -35.79
CA PRO A 143 -14.46 22.46 -35.63
C PRO A 143 -14.42 21.80 -37.01
N SER A 144 -13.23 21.43 -37.46
CA SER A 144 -13.06 20.44 -38.53
C SER A 144 -11.67 19.86 -38.40
N LEU A 145 -11.57 18.56 -38.11
CA LEU A 145 -10.50 17.62 -38.46
C LEU A 145 -10.66 16.36 -37.57
N TRP A 146 -11.47 15.41 -38.03
CA TRP A 146 -11.37 14.01 -37.62
C TRP A 146 -10.98 13.22 -38.87
N PRO A 147 -9.89 12.44 -38.89
CA PRO A 147 -9.54 11.66 -40.07
C PRO A 147 -10.37 10.37 -40.10
N ALA A 148 -11.13 10.18 -41.19
CA ALA A 148 -11.79 8.93 -41.52
C ALA A 148 -10.76 7.92 -42.06
N SER A 149 -10.81 6.70 -41.54
CA SER A 149 -10.07 5.53 -42.00
C SER A 149 -10.49 5.12 -43.42
N THR A 150 -9.53 4.93 -44.31
CA THR A 150 -9.74 4.28 -45.61
C THR A 150 -9.16 2.87 -45.55
N ILE A 151 -10.04 1.86 -45.60
CA ILE A 151 -9.68 0.46 -45.85
C ILE A 151 -9.80 0.24 -47.36
N SER A 152 -8.72 -0.22 -47.99
CA SER A 152 -8.69 -0.56 -49.42
C SER A 152 -8.92 -2.07 -49.60
N PRO A 153 -9.80 -2.53 -50.50
CA PRO A 153 -10.01 -3.95 -50.75
C PRO A 153 -9.03 -4.48 -51.80
N SER A 154 -8.12 -5.36 -51.40
CA SER A 154 -7.27 -6.12 -52.32
C SER A 154 -7.96 -7.42 -52.74
N THR A 155 -8.35 -7.45 -54.01
CA THR A 155 -8.43 -8.57 -54.98
C THR A 155 -8.25 -10.00 -54.45
N ILE A 156 -9.33 -10.80 -54.49
CA ILE A 156 -9.28 -12.27 -54.41
C ILE A 156 -9.16 -12.82 -55.83
N SER A 157 -8.02 -13.46 -56.12
CA SER A 157 -7.75 -14.21 -57.34
C SER A 157 -8.47 -15.57 -57.33
N HIS A 158 -9.08 -15.91 -58.46
CA HIS A 158 -9.72 -17.20 -58.74
C HIS A 158 -8.69 -18.35 -58.76
N GLY A 159 -8.92 -19.37 -57.92
CA GLY A 159 -8.23 -20.67 -57.97
C GLY A 159 -9.13 -21.71 -58.64
N SER A 160 -8.67 -22.17 -59.80
CA SER A 160 -9.37 -23.10 -60.70
C SER A 160 -9.44 -24.54 -60.16
N ARG A 161 -10.49 -25.24 -60.57
CA ARG A 161 -10.85 -26.63 -60.26
C ARG A 161 -10.17 -27.57 -61.28
N LYS A 162 -9.55 -28.66 -60.82
CA LYS A 162 -9.28 -29.91 -61.56
C LYS A 162 -9.44 -31.05 -60.55
N THR A 163 -10.52 -31.84 -60.61
CA THR A 163 -10.69 -33.14 -61.31
C THR A 163 -9.58 -34.11 -60.98
#